data_AF-T0L448-F1
#
_entry.id   AF-T0L448-F1
#
_cell.length_a   1.000
_cell.length_b   1.000
_cell.length_c   1.000
_cell.angle_alpha   90.00
_cell.angle_beta   90.00
_cell.angle_gamma   90.00
#
_symmetry.space_group_name_H-M   'P 1'
#
loop_
_entity.id
_entity.type
_entity.pdbx_description
1 polymer ?
#
loop_
_entity_poly.entity_id
_entity_poly.type
_entity_poly.pdbx_seq_one_letter_code
_entity_poly.pdbx_strand_id
1 'polypeptide(L)'
;MKAVILSLLAIAAQQAASHATFQALWVDGVDYGGQCARLPLSNSPVTDVSSNDVRCNANSGPVAKKCVVKAGSSVTVEMHQQPNDRSCTSEAIGGAHYGPVMAYMTKVSDSSSADGSTGWFKVYQDGWAAAAGSANGDGDYWGSKDMNTCCGKVQVKIPSDIPAGDYLLRAESIALHAAGSSGGAQLYMTCFQLTVTGGGSASPGTVSFPGAYKASDAGLLVDIHRALTTYVVPGPTVYAGGSTKSAGSGCVGCESTCTAGSGPTGTASSVPQPSTTGGLPGCTVAKYGQCGGTGWTGCTTCASGSTCQAVSAPYYYQCA
;
A
#
# COMPACT_ATOMS: atom_id res chain seq x y z
N MET A 1 2.21 60.93 -4.65
CA MET A 1 0.96 60.12 -4.75
C MET A 1 0.98 59.43 -6.10
N LYS A 2 0.98 58.11 -6.30
CA LYS A 2 0.87 56.90 -5.48
C LYS A 2 1.72 55.85 -6.22
N ALA A 3 2.62 55.14 -5.54
CA ALA A 3 3.27 53.97 -6.11
C ALA A 3 2.31 52.78 -5.93
N VAL A 4 1.86 52.19 -7.03
CA VAL A 4 1.04 50.97 -7.02
C VAL A 4 2.01 49.79 -6.98
N ILE A 5 2.13 49.15 -5.82
CA ILE A 5 2.86 47.90 -5.65
C ILE A 5 1.94 46.78 -6.15
N LEU A 6 2.31 46.15 -7.27
CA LEU A 6 1.66 44.93 -7.77
C LEU A 6 2.21 43.74 -6.96
N SER A 7 1.42 43.21 -6.05
CA SER A 7 1.71 41.97 -5.35
C SER A 7 1.43 40.78 -6.29
N LEU A 8 2.46 40.14 -6.84
CA LEU A 8 2.31 38.82 -7.45
C LEU A 8 2.05 37.79 -6.35
N LEU A 9 0.80 37.32 -6.22
CA LEU A 9 0.52 36.08 -5.50
C LEU A 9 1.09 34.92 -6.31
N ALA A 10 2.20 34.35 -5.84
CA ALA A 10 2.65 33.04 -6.29
C ALA A 10 1.66 32.00 -5.74
N ILE A 11 0.78 31.48 -6.58
CA ILE A 11 0.00 30.28 -6.27
C ILE A 11 1.01 29.12 -6.28
N ALA A 12 1.46 28.71 -5.09
CA ALA A 12 2.15 27.44 -4.94
C ALA A 12 1.10 26.34 -5.19
N ALA A 13 1.13 25.74 -6.37
CA ALA A 13 0.42 24.49 -6.59
C ALA A 13 1.04 23.44 -5.65
N GLN A 14 0.35 23.10 -4.56
CA GLN A 14 0.65 21.87 -3.82
C GLN A 14 0.32 20.71 -4.77
N GLN A 15 1.36 20.19 -5.40
CA GLN A 15 1.29 19.01 -6.24
C GLN A 15 0.95 17.82 -5.34
N ALA A 16 -0.33 17.46 -5.23
CA ALA A 16 -0.73 16.25 -4.54
C ALA A 16 -0.33 15.06 -5.41
N ALA A 17 0.81 14.42 -5.12
CA ALA A 17 1.03 13.07 -5.62
C ALA A 17 -0.01 12.17 -4.96
N SER A 18 -0.88 11.56 -5.77
CA SER A 18 -2.06 10.85 -5.26
C SER A 18 -1.86 9.35 -5.13
N HIS A 19 -0.85 8.83 -5.82
CA HIS A 19 -0.53 7.42 -5.96
C HIS A 19 0.63 7.02 -5.06
N ALA A 20 0.56 5.83 -4.47
CA ALA A 20 1.51 5.40 -3.45
C ALA A 20 1.67 3.87 -3.42
N THR A 21 2.70 3.39 -2.73
CA THR A 21 2.95 1.95 -2.54
C THR A 21 3.28 1.67 -1.08
N PHE A 22 2.92 0.47 -0.60
CA PHE A 22 3.52 -0.07 0.62
C PHE A 22 4.97 -0.46 0.31
N GLN A 23 5.92 0.19 0.97
CA GLN A 23 7.34 0.13 0.61
C GLN A 23 8.19 -0.55 1.69
N ALA A 24 7.81 -0.45 2.96
CA ALA A 24 8.66 -0.90 4.05
C ALA A 24 7.92 -1.76 5.07
N LEU A 25 8.70 -2.61 5.75
CA LEU A 25 8.24 -3.45 6.85
C LEU A 25 9.05 -3.15 8.11
N TRP A 26 8.36 -3.13 9.24
CA TRP A 26 8.94 -3.12 10.56
C TRP A 26 8.60 -4.43 11.26
N VAL A 27 9.58 -4.98 11.96
CA VAL A 27 9.38 -6.17 12.81
C VAL A 27 9.85 -5.84 14.21
N ASP A 28 8.94 -5.86 15.18
CA ASP A 28 9.22 -5.56 16.59
C ASP A 28 9.99 -4.25 16.79
N GLY A 29 9.64 -3.21 16.01
CA GLY A 29 10.27 -1.89 16.07
C GLY A 29 11.57 -1.73 15.28
N VAL A 30 12.08 -2.81 14.69
CA VAL A 30 13.25 -2.77 13.80
C VAL A 30 12.80 -2.48 12.37
N ASP A 31 13.42 -1.49 11.74
CA ASP A 31 13.21 -1.13 10.35
C ASP A 31 13.91 -2.12 9.42
N TYR A 32 13.13 -2.82 8.59
CA TYR A 32 13.64 -3.71 7.53
C TYR A 32 13.65 -3.03 6.16
N GLY A 33 13.20 -1.77 6.06
CA GLY A 33 12.97 -1.12 4.77
C GLY A 33 12.18 -2.01 3.82
N GLY A 34 12.54 -1.98 2.54
CA GLY A 34 11.90 -2.78 1.50
C GLY A 34 12.44 -4.21 1.34
N GLN A 35 13.33 -4.69 2.22
CA GLN A 35 14.06 -5.95 1.98
C GLN A 35 13.16 -7.17 1.78
N CYS A 36 12.02 -7.20 2.47
CA CYS A 36 11.06 -8.29 2.41
C CYS A 36 9.83 -7.95 1.55
N ALA A 37 9.80 -6.76 0.94
CA ALA A 37 8.68 -6.25 0.18
C ALA A 37 8.80 -6.58 -1.31
N ARG A 38 7.77 -7.19 -1.89
CA ARG A 38 7.66 -7.43 -3.33
C ARG A 38 7.13 -6.18 -4.01
N LEU A 39 7.98 -5.17 -4.14
CA LEU A 39 7.58 -3.85 -4.64
C LEU A 39 7.08 -3.95 -6.10
N PRO A 40 5.95 -3.30 -6.44
CA PRO A 40 5.53 -3.15 -7.83
C PRO A 40 6.47 -2.22 -8.61
N LEU A 41 6.44 -2.30 -9.94
CA LEU A 41 7.23 -1.42 -10.84
C LEU A 41 6.73 0.03 -10.88
N SER A 42 5.59 0.31 -10.26
CA SER A 42 4.97 1.62 -10.21
C SER A 42 4.06 1.79 -9.01
N ASN A 43 3.65 3.03 -8.76
CA ASN A 43 2.58 3.35 -7.83
C ASN A 43 1.20 3.40 -8.49
N SER A 44 1.04 2.95 -9.74
CA SER A 44 -0.26 2.85 -10.40
C SER A 44 -1.15 1.79 -9.70
N PRO A 45 -2.48 2.00 -9.65
CA PRO A 45 -3.36 1.10 -8.93
C PRO A 45 -3.70 -0.13 -9.78
N VAL A 46 -4.07 -1.21 -9.10
CA VAL A 46 -4.83 -2.31 -9.71
C VAL A 46 -6.32 -1.95 -9.64
N THR A 47 -7.04 -2.08 -10.76
CA THR A 47 -8.49 -1.80 -10.83
C THR A 47 -9.31 -3.03 -11.22
N ASP A 48 -8.71 -3.97 -11.95
CA ASP A 48 -9.35 -5.24 -12.31
C ASP A 48 -9.21 -6.27 -11.18
N VAL A 49 -10.28 -6.42 -10.39
CA VAL A 49 -10.35 -7.38 -9.28
C VAL A 49 -10.39 -8.85 -9.74
N SER A 50 -10.53 -9.11 -11.04
CA SER A 50 -10.45 -10.45 -11.63
C SER A 50 -9.04 -10.82 -12.12
N SER A 51 -8.12 -9.85 -12.23
CA SER A 51 -6.72 -10.07 -12.60
C SER A 51 -5.92 -10.69 -11.45
N ASN A 52 -4.97 -11.57 -11.76
CA ASN A 52 -4.00 -12.10 -10.78
C ASN A 52 -3.19 -11.00 -10.06
N ASP A 53 -3.12 -9.79 -10.63
CA ASP A 53 -2.44 -8.65 -10.01
C ASP A 53 -3.04 -8.28 -8.64
N VAL A 54 -4.31 -8.62 -8.38
CA VAL A 54 -4.95 -8.40 -7.07
C VAL A 54 -4.26 -9.16 -5.93
N ARG A 55 -3.46 -10.20 -6.21
CA ARG A 55 -2.72 -10.95 -5.19
C ARG A 55 -1.62 -10.11 -4.54
N CYS A 56 -0.69 -9.62 -5.35
CA CYS A 56 0.54 -8.96 -4.87
C CYS A 56 0.96 -7.74 -5.68
N ASN A 57 0.07 -7.21 -6.54
CA ASN A 57 0.29 -6.12 -7.49
C ASN A 57 1.00 -6.56 -8.78
N ALA A 58 0.81 -5.78 -9.85
CA ALA A 58 1.30 -6.06 -11.19
C ALA A 58 2.83 -6.04 -11.27
N ASN A 59 3.39 -7.07 -11.90
CA ASN A 59 4.84 -7.23 -12.08
C ASN A 59 5.66 -7.17 -10.77
N SER A 60 5.02 -7.51 -9.64
CA SER A 60 5.74 -7.75 -8.38
C SER A 60 6.41 -9.13 -8.42
N GLY A 61 7.58 -9.25 -7.80
CA GLY A 61 8.38 -10.48 -7.82
C GLY A 61 8.95 -10.81 -6.44
N PRO A 62 9.34 -12.08 -6.20
CA PRO A 62 10.00 -12.45 -4.96
C PRO A 62 11.30 -11.66 -4.73
N VAL A 63 11.63 -11.47 -3.46
CA VAL A 63 12.86 -10.83 -3.01
C VAL A 63 13.74 -11.82 -2.25
N ALA A 64 15.04 -11.52 -2.10
CA ALA A 64 15.97 -12.46 -1.47
C ALA A 64 15.70 -12.66 0.04
N LYS A 65 15.17 -11.65 0.72
CA LYS A 65 14.99 -11.68 2.18
C LYS A 65 13.60 -12.21 2.55
N LYS A 66 13.57 -13.04 3.58
CA LYS A 66 12.37 -13.37 4.37
C LYS A 66 12.52 -12.73 5.74
N CYS A 67 11.52 -11.96 6.16
CA CYS A 67 11.51 -11.34 7.49
C CYS A 67 10.99 -12.36 8.50
N VAL A 68 11.80 -12.67 9.50
CA VAL A 68 11.41 -13.59 10.57
C VAL A 68 10.53 -12.83 11.55
N VAL A 69 9.33 -13.34 11.80
CA VAL A 69 8.34 -12.73 12.69
C VAL A 69 7.88 -13.76 13.72
N LYS A 70 7.56 -13.34 14.94
CA LYS A 70 7.03 -14.24 15.96
C LYS A 70 5.51 -14.22 15.92
N ALA A 71 4.87 -15.39 15.93
CA ALA A 71 3.43 -15.47 16.10
C ALA A 71 3.01 -14.75 17.40
N GLY A 72 1.98 -13.92 17.33
CA GLY A 72 1.52 -13.09 18.45
C GLY A 72 2.23 -11.74 18.59
N SER A 73 3.33 -11.50 17.86
CA SER A 73 3.93 -10.16 17.78
C SER A 73 3.24 -9.30 16.72
N SER A 74 3.72 -8.07 16.55
CA SER A 74 3.20 -7.16 15.53
C SER A 74 4.29 -6.81 14.53
N VAL A 75 3.90 -6.73 13.27
CA VAL A 75 4.66 -6.05 12.23
C VAL A 75 4.03 -4.69 11.95
N THR A 76 4.73 -3.81 11.26
CA THR A 76 4.14 -2.57 10.77
C THR A 76 4.48 -2.43 9.30
N VAL A 77 3.48 -2.24 8.46
CA VAL A 77 3.65 -1.98 7.03
C VAL A 77 3.60 -0.48 6.81
N GLU A 78 4.43 0.02 5.90
CA GLU A 78 4.58 1.46 5.70
C GLU A 78 4.42 1.84 4.23
N MET A 79 3.56 2.82 3.97
CA MET A 79 3.19 3.32 2.66
C MET A 79 3.67 4.74 2.44
N HIS A 80 4.12 5.05 1.22
CA HIS A 80 4.46 6.41 0.79
C HIS A 80 4.24 6.62 -0.71
N GLN A 81 4.09 7.87 -1.12
CA GLN A 81 3.82 8.28 -2.51
C GLN A 81 5.00 8.02 -3.45
N GLN A 82 6.20 8.37 -2.98
CA GLN A 82 7.43 8.27 -3.77
C GLN A 82 8.36 7.20 -3.19
N PRO A 83 9.12 6.50 -4.04
CA PRO A 83 10.10 5.52 -3.59
C PRO A 83 11.11 6.13 -2.61
N ASN A 84 11.23 5.54 -1.43
CA ASN A 84 12.11 5.96 -0.35
C ASN A 84 11.83 7.35 0.27
N ASP A 85 10.77 8.05 -0.14
CA ASP A 85 10.33 9.26 0.56
C ASP A 85 9.48 8.86 1.76
N ARG A 86 10.13 8.71 2.92
CA ARG A 86 9.47 8.32 4.18
C ARG A 86 9.14 9.51 5.06
N SER A 87 8.96 10.69 4.46
CA SER A 87 8.66 11.90 5.21
C SER A 87 7.28 11.85 5.87
N CYS A 88 7.20 12.25 7.14
CA CYS A 88 5.93 12.46 7.82
C CYS A 88 5.29 13.83 7.51
N THR A 89 5.94 14.67 6.72
CA THR A 89 5.41 15.99 6.33
C THR A 89 4.54 15.92 5.07
N SER A 90 4.56 14.79 4.37
CA SER A 90 3.75 14.50 3.19
C SER A 90 2.75 13.41 3.55
N GLU A 91 1.60 13.39 2.88
CA GLU A 91 0.66 12.27 3.01
C GLU A 91 1.30 10.97 2.50
N ALA A 92 1.05 9.86 3.18
CA ALA A 92 1.48 8.54 2.72
C ALA A 92 0.75 8.14 1.43
N ILE A 93 -0.53 8.49 1.34
CA ILE A 93 -1.33 8.47 0.12
C ILE A 93 -2.20 9.73 0.09
N GLY A 94 -2.01 10.57 -0.92
CA GLY A 94 -2.59 11.91 -0.95
C GLY A 94 -3.73 12.09 -1.95
N GLY A 95 -4.14 13.34 -2.16
CA GLY A 95 -5.10 13.68 -3.22
C GLY A 95 -6.47 13.05 -3.00
N ALA A 96 -6.96 13.08 -1.76
CA ALA A 96 -8.27 12.55 -1.36
C ALA A 96 -8.48 11.05 -1.67
N HIS A 97 -7.42 10.24 -1.61
CA HIS A 97 -7.49 8.79 -1.75
C HIS A 97 -8.02 8.12 -0.47
N TYR A 98 -9.27 8.42 -0.16
CA TYR A 98 -9.96 7.92 1.03
C TYR A 98 -10.49 6.51 0.81
N GLY A 99 -10.35 5.68 1.84
CA GLY A 99 -10.87 4.33 1.84
C GLY A 99 -10.24 3.45 2.92
N PRO A 100 -10.55 2.15 2.92
CA PRO A 100 -10.08 1.21 3.93
C PRO A 100 -8.61 0.86 3.74
N VAL A 101 -8.00 0.40 4.82
CA VAL A 101 -6.68 -0.24 4.83
C VAL A 101 -6.82 -1.64 5.42
N MET A 102 -6.22 -2.64 4.79
CA MET A 102 -6.38 -4.05 5.18
C MET A 102 -5.04 -4.78 5.13
N ALA A 103 -4.96 -5.88 5.87
CA ALA A 103 -3.89 -6.84 5.68
C ALA A 103 -4.42 -8.28 5.71
N TYR A 104 -3.84 -9.12 4.85
CA TYR A 104 -4.15 -10.54 4.72
C TYR A 104 -2.89 -11.37 4.83
N MET A 105 -3.02 -12.59 5.35
CA MET A 105 -1.94 -13.57 5.34
C MET A 105 -2.35 -14.79 4.53
N THR A 106 -1.38 -15.43 3.89
CA THR A 106 -1.54 -16.75 3.28
C THR A 106 -0.36 -17.64 3.63
N LYS A 107 -0.64 -18.86 4.10
CA LYS A 107 0.40 -19.86 4.37
C LYS A 107 0.89 -20.42 3.05
N VAL A 108 2.20 -20.49 2.88
CA VAL A 108 2.85 -21.02 1.67
C VAL A 108 3.90 -22.07 2.01
N SER A 109 4.32 -22.86 1.03
CA SER A 109 5.47 -23.77 1.19
C SER A 109 6.77 -22.97 1.32
N ASP A 110 6.92 -21.93 0.51
CA ASP A 110 8.10 -21.07 0.46
C ASP A 110 7.72 -19.64 0.05
N SER A 111 7.95 -18.68 0.94
CA SER A 111 7.61 -17.26 0.70
C SER A 111 8.52 -16.57 -0.30
N SER A 112 9.61 -17.21 -0.75
CA SER A 112 10.50 -16.70 -1.81
C SER A 112 10.13 -17.20 -3.21
N SER A 113 9.12 -18.05 -3.35
CA SER A 113 8.68 -18.57 -4.66
C SER A 113 7.16 -18.58 -4.85
N ALA A 114 6.38 -18.50 -3.76
CA ALA A 114 4.92 -18.46 -3.84
C ALA A 114 4.40 -17.26 -4.64
N ASP A 115 3.34 -17.45 -5.43
CA ASP A 115 2.69 -16.44 -6.27
C ASP A 115 1.42 -15.84 -5.63
N GLY A 116 1.07 -16.27 -4.42
CA GLY A 116 -0.16 -15.87 -3.72
C GLY A 116 -1.43 -16.57 -4.21
N SER A 117 -1.34 -17.68 -4.94
CA SER A 117 -2.49 -18.50 -5.34
C SER A 117 -3.13 -19.32 -4.21
N THR A 118 -2.46 -19.41 -3.06
CA THR A 118 -2.95 -20.10 -1.87
C THR A 118 -4.07 -19.31 -1.17
N GLY A 119 -4.82 -19.97 -0.28
CA GLY A 119 -5.93 -19.34 0.44
C GLY A 119 -5.48 -18.21 1.38
N TRP A 120 -6.16 -17.07 1.32
CA TRP A 120 -5.90 -15.89 2.13
C TRP A 120 -6.90 -15.73 3.27
N PHE A 121 -6.45 -15.28 4.43
CA PHE A 121 -7.31 -14.87 5.53
C PHE A 121 -6.97 -13.45 5.97
N LYS A 122 -7.98 -12.65 6.29
CA LYS A 122 -7.82 -11.25 6.71
C LYS A 122 -7.32 -11.21 8.16
N VAL A 123 -6.24 -10.48 8.43
CA VAL A 123 -5.66 -10.33 9.79
C VAL A 123 -5.76 -8.92 10.33
N TYR A 124 -6.03 -7.95 9.45
CA TYR A 124 -6.22 -6.56 9.83
C TYR A 124 -7.26 -5.88 8.94
N GLN A 125 -8.06 -4.98 9.52
CA GLN A 125 -8.69 -3.91 8.76
C GLN A 125 -8.86 -2.64 9.58
N ASP A 126 -8.81 -1.52 8.88
CA ASP A 126 -9.30 -0.21 9.29
C ASP A 126 -10.22 0.32 8.18
N GLY A 127 -11.43 0.69 8.55
CA GLY A 127 -12.54 0.90 7.61
C GLY A 127 -12.94 2.36 7.51
N TRP A 128 -14.18 2.62 7.93
CA TRP A 128 -14.83 3.93 7.89
C TRP A 128 -15.61 4.14 9.19
N ALA A 129 -15.70 5.39 9.62
CA ALA A 129 -16.63 5.82 10.64
C ALA A 129 -17.14 7.23 10.31
N ALA A 130 -18.44 7.47 10.49
CA ALA A 130 -19.02 8.79 10.30
C ALA A 130 -18.31 9.83 11.19
N ALA A 131 -17.96 10.98 10.62
CA ALA A 131 -17.41 12.10 11.37
C ALA A 131 -18.51 13.11 11.68
N ALA A 132 -18.59 13.53 12.95
CA ALA A 132 -19.55 14.55 13.36
C ALA A 132 -19.31 15.84 12.56
N GLY A 133 -20.37 16.34 11.91
CA GLY A 133 -20.31 17.55 11.09
C GLY A 133 -19.82 17.33 9.65
N SER A 134 -19.51 16.09 9.24
CA SER A 134 -19.26 15.79 7.84
C SER A 134 -20.55 15.81 7.02
N ALA A 135 -20.48 16.36 5.80
CA ALA A 135 -21.60 16.37 4.85
C ALA A 135 -21.64 15.13 3.95
N ASN A 136 -20.51 14.41 3.83
CA ASN A 136 -20.35 13.26 2.94
C ASN A 136 -19.23 12.31 3.39
N GLY A 137 -19.07 11.20 2.69
CA GLY A 137 -18.01 10.23 2.94
C GLY A 137 -16.59 10.82 2.86
N ASP A 138 -16.33 11.83 2.02
CA ASP A 138 -14.99 12.43 1.94
C ASP A 138 -14.49 13.02 3.27
N GLY A 139 -15.41 13.62 4.03
CA GLY A 139 -15.13 14.27 5.31
C GLY A 139 -15.15 13.32 6.51
N ASP A 140 -15.54 12.06 6.30
CA ASP A 140 -15.59 11.06 7.36
C ASP A 140 -14.20 10.51 7.72
N TYR A 141 -14.15 9.69 8.77
CA TYR A 141 -12.93 8.97 9.12
C TYR A 141 -12.74 7.75 8.21
N TRP A 142 -11.50 7.52 7.82
CA TRP A 142 -11.10 6.41 6.96
C TRP A 142 -9.76 5.83 7.40
N GLY A 143 -9.57 4.53 7.21
CA GLY A 143 -8.29 3.88 7.50
C GLY A 143 -7.10 4.53 6.79
N SER A 144 -7.28 5.05 5.56
CA SER A 144 -6.21 5.78 4.87
C SER A 144 -5.90 7.15 5.51
N LYS A 145 -6.88 7.81 6.15
CA LYS A 145 -6.65 9.05 6.92
C LYS A 145 -5.90 8.75 8.23
N ASP A 146 -6.26 7.66 8.91
CA ASP A 146 -5.55 7.19 10.11
C ASP A 146 -4.10 6.81 9.75
N MET A 147 -3.88 6.10 8.65
CA MET A 147 -2.54 5.78 8.12
C MET A 147 -1.73 7.03 7.78
N ASN A 148 -2.34 8.04 7.12
CA ASN A 148 -1.68 9.33 6.86
C ASN A 148 -1.29 10.03 8.18
N THR A 149 -2.20 10.05 9.16
CA THR A 149 -1.94 10.59 10.50
C THR A 149 -0.78 9.88 11.19
N CYS A 150 -0.63 8.58 10.93
CA CYS A 150 0.44 7.75 11.45
C CYS A 150 1.67 7.66 10.54
N CYS A 151 1.90 8.67 9.70
CA CYS A 151 3.09 8.75 8.83
C CYS A 151 3.28 7.48 7.99
N GLY A 152 2.19 7.03 7.36
CA GLY A 152 2.16 5.88 6.46
C GLY A 152 2.20 4.52 7.14
N LYS A 153 2.25 4.45 8.47
CA LYS A 153 2.45 3.21 9.22
C LYS A 153 1.12 2.59 9.64
N VAL A 154 1.05 1.27 9.50
CA VAL A 154 -0.11 0.45 9.88
C VAL A 154 0.37 -0.75 10.67
N GLN A 155 0.03 -0.82 11.96
CA GLN A 155 0.42 -1.93 12.81
C GLN A 155 -0.52 -3.13 12.61
N VAL A 156 0.07 -4.26 12.22
CA VAL A 156 -0.63 -5.51 11.96
C VAL A 156 -0.17 -6.56 12.96
N LYS A 157 -1.12 -7.10 13.72
CA LYS A 157 -0.87 -8.23 14.62
C LYS A 157 -0.75 -9.52 13.83
N ILE A 158 0.33 -10.27 14.07
CA ILE A 158 0.45 -11.65 13.59
C ILE A 158 -0.32 -12.55 14.57
N PRO A 159 -1.34 -13.31 14.12
CA PRO A 159 -2.08 -14.19 15.03
C PRO A 159 -1.16 -15.14 15.80
N SER A 160 -1.45 -15.37 17.08
CA SER A 160 -0.58 -16.17 17.97
C SER A 160 -0.79 -17.68 17.84
N ASP A 161 -1.86 -18.10 17.18
CA ASP A 161 -2.37 -19.47 17.13
C ASP A 161 -2.19 -20.13 15.75
N ILE A 162 -1.77 -19.38 14.72
CA ILE A 162 -1.45 -19.92 13.40
C ILE A 162 -0.15 -20.74 13.42
N PRO A 163 0.03 -21.72 12.52
CA PRO A 163 1.23 -22.52 12.48
C PRO A 163 2.47 -21.71 12.06
N ALA A 164 3.62 -22.10 12.58
CA ALA A 164 4.91 -21.63 12.07
C ALA A 164 5.10 -21.95 10.58
N GLY A 165 6.06 -21.25 9.97
CA GLY A 165 6.52 -21.46 8.61
C GLY A 165 6.34 -20.23 7.74
N ASP A 166 6.46 -20.41 6.43
CA ASP A 166 6.44 -19.30 5.49
C ASP A 166 5.03 -18.79 5.17
N TYR A 167 4.91 -17.47 5.07
CA TYR A 167 3.70 -16.75 4.71
C TYR A 167 4.01 -15.59 3.76
N LEU A 168 3.02 -15.20 2.96
CA LEU A 168 2.96 -13.84 2.41
C LEU A 168 1.99 -13.02 3.26
N LEU A 169 2.38 -11.78 3.57
CA LEU A 169 1.52 -10.75 4.14
C LEU A 169 1.20 -9.73 3.05
N ARG A 170 -0.07 -9.62 2.66
CA ARG A 170 -0.56 -8.66 1.68
C ARG A 170 -1.13 -7.45 2.42
N ALA A 171 -0.46 -6.30 2.34
CA ALA A 171 -1.01 -5.03 2.80
C ALA A 171 -1.70 -4.33 1.64
N GLU A 172 -2.86 -3.72 1.89
CA GLU A 172 -3.66 -3.05 0.88
C GLU A 172 -4.31 -1.78 1.42
N SER A 173 -4.31 -0.73 0.59
CA SER A 173 -5.13 0.47 0.73
C SER A 173 -6.00 0.56 -0.51
N ILE A 174 -7.28 0.86 -0.34
CA ILE A 174 -8.21 1.03 -1.47
C ILE A 174 -8.64 2.49 -1.51
N ALA A 175 -8.39 3.18 -2.61
CA ALA A 175 -8.88 4.54 -2.82
C ALA A 175 -10.23 4.50 -3.54
N LEU A 176 -11.21 5.20 -2.98
CA LEU A 176 -12.61 5.15 -3.40
C LEU A 176 -13.11 6.41 -4.10
N HIS A 177 -12.24 7.40 -4.33
CA HIS A 177 -12.59 8.68 -4.97
C HIS A 177 -13.21 8.54 -6.38
N ALA A 178 -13.00 7.41 -7.05
CA ALA A 178 -13.63 7.11 -8.34
C ALA A 178 -14.58 5.89 -8.29
N ALA A 179 -14.83 5.34 -7.10
CA ALA A 179 -15.56 4.08 -6.91
C ALA A 179 -17.09 4.19 -7.11
N GLY A 180 -17.62 5.37 -7.46
CA GLY A 180 -19.03 5.53 -7.86
C GLY A 180 -19.39 4.80 -9.17
N SER A 181 -18.38 4.38 -9.94
CA SER A 181 -18.52 3.57 -11.15
C SER A 181 -17.82 2.21 -10.99
N SER A 182 -18.37 1.17 -11.62
CA SER A 182 -17.77 -0.17 -11.57
C SER A 182 -16.37 -0.16 -12.16
N GLY A 183 -15.40 -0.76 -11.45
CA GLY A 183 -13.97 -0.71 -11.81
C GLY A 183 -13.26 0.61 -11.46
N GLY A 184 -13.95 1.55 -10.80
CA GLY A 184 -13.37 2.83 -10.38
C GLY A 184 -12.60 2.79 -9.06
N ALA A 185 -12.81 1.76 -8.21
CA ALA A 185 -11.99 1.56 -7.02
C ALA A 185 -10.54 1.25 -7.41
N GLN A 186 -9.60 1.91 -6.74
CA GLN A 186 -8.17 1.80 -7.00
C GLN A 186 -7.48 1.08 -5.86
N LEU A 187 -6.92 -0.10 -6.12
CA LEU A 187 -6.33 -0.95 -5.11
C LEU A 187 -4.80 -0.79 -5.15
N TYR A 188 -4.20 -0.48 -4.01
CA TYR A 188 -2.76 -0.32 -3.81
C TYR A 188 -2.27 -1.36 -2.82
N MET A 189 -1.54 -2.38 -3.31
CA MET A 189 -1.06 -3.48 -2.46
C MET A 189 0.41 -3.81 -2.68
N THR A 190 1.01 -4.39 -1.64
CA THR A 190 2.34 -5.02 -1.68
C THR A 190 2.31 -6.29 -0.83
N CYS A 191 2.96 -7.35 -1.32
CA CYS A 191 3.19 -8.56 -0.52
C CYS A 191 4.55 -8.52 0.16
N PHE A 192 4.59 -8.96 1.42
CA PHE A 192 5.80 -9.10 2.22
C PHE A 192 6.11 -10.58 2.49
N GLN A 193 7.37 -10.97 2.33
CA GLN A 193 7.83 -12.35 2.55
C GLN A 193 8.18 -12.57 4.01
N LEU A 194 7.43 -13.43 4.68
CA LEU A 194 7.62 -13.71 6.10
C LEU A 194 7.98 -15.18 6.35
N THR A 195 8.71 -15.40 7.43
CA THR A 195 8.82 -16.70 8.10
C THR A 195 8.32 -16.53 9.53
N VAL A 196 7.14 -17.08 9.83
CA VAL A 196 6.52 -17.03 11.16
C VAL A 196 7.14 -18.10 12.05
N THR A 197 7.52 -17.74 13.27
CA THR A 197 8.09 -18.63 14.29
C THR A 197 7.16 -18.76 15.50
N GLY A 198 7.26 -19.88 16.22
CA GLY A 198 6.33 -20.20 17.32
C GLY A 198 4.94 -20.55 16.81
N GLY A 199 3.90 -20.05 17.47
CA GLY A 199 2.52 -20.17 17.00
C GLY A 199 1.79 -21.40 17.55
N GLY A 200 0.77 -21.83 16.82
CA GLY A 200 -0.10 -22.95 17.17
C GLY A 200 -0.39 -23.86 15.97
N SER A 201 -1.62 -24.34 15.88
CA SER A 201 -2.07 -25.25 14.83
C SER A 201 -3.40 -24.82 14.20
N ALA A 202 -3.82 -23.57 14.41
CA ALA A 202 -5.06 -23.05 13.86
C ALA A 202 -5.03 -23.06 12.32
N SER A 203 -6.18 -23.36 11.72
CA SER A 203 -6.38 -23.32 10.27
C SER A 203 -7.50 -22.32 9.96
N PRO A 204 -7.17 -21.02 9.79
CA PRO A 204 -8.16 -20.00 9.46
C PRO A 204 -8.96 -20.35 8.20
N GLY A 205 -10.25 -19.98 8.17
CA GLY A 205 -11.03 -20.01 6.93
C GLY A 205 -10.44 -19.04 5.92
N THR A 206 -10.39 -19.44 4.64
CA THR A 206 -9.70 -18.67 3.59
C THR A 206 -10.60 -18.31 2.41
N VAL A 207 -10.16 -17.31 1.66
CA VAL A 207 -10.71 -16.87 0.37
C VAL A 207 -9.60 -16.85 -0.69
N SER A 208 -9.96 -16.81 -1.97
CA SER A 208 -9.01 -16.73 -3.08
C SER A 208 -8.87 -15.30 -3.61
N PHE A 209 -7.66 -14.93 -4.03
CA PHE A 209 -7.42 -13.75 -4.86
C PHE A 209 -6.85 -14.24 -6.21
N PRO A 210 -7.49 -13.94 -7.35
CA PRO A 210 -8.82 -13.33 -7.53
C PRO A 210 -9.97 -14.17 -6.95
N GLY A 211 -11.12 -13.53 -6.71
CA GLY A 211 -12.37 -14.19 -6.30
C GLY A 211 -13.02 -13.62 -5.02
N ALA A 212 -12.21 -13.19 -4.05
CA ALA A 212 -12.69 -12.62 -2.79
C ALA A 212 -13.35 -11.25 -2.96
N TYR A 213 -13.03 -10.55 -4.06
CA TYR A 213 -13.62 -9.27 -4.45
C TYR A 213 -14.44 -9.43 -5.72
N LYS A 214 -15.55 -8.70 -5.78
CA LYS A 214 -16.33 -8.46 -6.99
C LYS A 214 -16.39 -6.96 -7.23
N ALA A 215 -16.34 -6.55 -8.49
CA ALA A 215 -16.46 -5.13 -8.87
C ALA A 215 -17.81 -4.50 -8.46
N SER A 216 -18.78 -5.32 -8.06
CA SER A 216 -20.10 -4.92 -7.54
C SER A 216 -20.21 -4.97 -6.01
N ASP A 217 -19.14 -5.34 -5.28
CA ASP A 217 -19.18 -5.35 -3.82
C ASP A 217 -19.41 -3.92 -3.32
N ALA A 218 -20.26 -3.74 -2.31
CA ALA A 218 -20.62 -2.41 -1.78
C ALA A 218 -19.43 -1.62 -1.20
N GLY A 219 -18.31 -2.29 -0.89
CA GLY A 219 -17.05 -1.65 -0.50
C GLY A 219 -16.17 -1.21 -1.67
N LEU A 220 -16.52 -1.57 -2.92
CA LEU A 220 -15.76 -1.30 -4.14
C LEU A 220 -16.57 -0.54 -5.20
N LEU A 221 -17.90 -0.60 -5.12
CA LEU A 221 -18.83 0.22 -5.89
C LEU A 221 -19.62 1.10 -4.91
N VAL A 222 -19.08 2.28 -4.63
CA VAL A 222 -19.58 3.23 -3.63
C VAL A 222 -19.26 4.67 -4.02
N ASP A 223 -20.24 5.56 -3.88
CA ASP A 223 -20.06 7.00 -4.09
C ASP A 223 -19.79 7.69 -2.74
N ILE A 224 -18.50 7.86 -2.40
CA ILE A 224 -18.07 8.51 -1.15
C ILE A 224 -18.33 10.03 -1.14
N HIS A 225 -18.71 10.62 -2.28
CA HIS A 225 -19.02 12.05 -2.37
C HIS A 225 -20.42 12.39 -1.86
N ARG A 226 -21.19 11.36 -1.50
CA ARG A 226 -22.49 11.48 -0.84
C ARG A 226 -22.38 11.12 0.64
N ALA A 227 -23.40 11.48 1.40
CA ALA A 227 -23.56 11.02 2.78
C ALA A 227 -23.59 9.49 2.83
N LEU A 228 -22.71 8.91 3.63
CA LEU A 228 -22.67 7.49 3.91
C LEU A 228 -23.35 7.21 5.26
N THR A 229 -24.25 6.24 5.28
CA THR A 229 -24.84 5.72 6.53
C THR A 229 -24.11 4.48 7.02
N THR A 230 -23.50 3.74 6.10
CA THR A 230 -22.72 2.54 6.37
C THR A 230 -21.68 2.36 5.29
N TYR A 231 -20.60 1.68 5.63
CA TYR A 231 -19.58 1.22 4.71
C TYR A 231 -19.13 -0.18 5.12
N VAL A 232 -19.03 -1.09 4.15
CA VAL A 232 -18.61 -2.47 4.37
C VAL A 232 -17.24 -2.67 3.73
N VAL A 233 -16.24 -2.93 4.56
CA VAL A 233 -14.89 -3.28 4.09
C VAL A 233 -14.96 -4.56 3.24
N PRO A 234 -14.41 -4.59 2.01
CA PRO A 234 -14.54 -5.75 1.13
C PRO A 234 -13.79 -7.00 1.64
N GLY A 235 -14.19 -8.18 1.14
CA GLY A 235 -13.62 -9.47 1.49
C GLY A 235 -14.16 -10.07 2.82
N PRO A 236 -13.52 -11.13 3.35
CA PRO A 236 -13.98 -11.83 4.54
C PRO A 236 -13.87 -10.97 5.81
N THR A 237 -14.53 -11.39 6.89
CA THR A 237 -14.29 -10.83 8.23
C THR A 237 -12.85 -11.03 8.68
N VAL A 238 -12.36 -10.16 9.56
CA VAL A 238 -11.05 -10.36 10.20
C VAL A 238 -11.06 -11.67 10.99
N TYR A 239 -10.00 -12.47 10.82
CA TYR A 239 -9.75 -13.67 11.60
C TYR A 239 -9.72 -13.34 13.10
N ALA A 240 -10.26 -14.22 13.95
CA ALA A 240 -10.38 -13.95 15.39
C ALA A 240 -9.06 -13.58 16.08
N GLY A 241 -7.92 -14.11 15.60
CA GLY A 241 -6.59 -13.77 16.12
C GLY A 241 -5.97 -12.46 15.56
N GLY A 242 -6.63 -11.81 14.61
CA GLY A 242 -6.23 -10.54 14.01
C GLY A 242 -6.71 -9.31 14.79
N SER A 243 -6.79 -8.15 14.13
CA SER A 243 -7.26 -6.89 14.72
C SER A 243 -8.13 -6.06 13.77
N THR A 244 -9.13 -5.38 14.35
CA THR A 244 -9.95 -4.38 13.66
C THR A 244 -9.69 -3.04 14.32
N LYS A 245 -9.13 -2.07 13.59
CA LYS A 245 -8.97 -0.68 14.05
C LYS A 245 -10.24 0.10 13.74
N SER A 246 -10.60 1.02 14.63
CA SER A 246 -11.72 1.94 14.41
C SER A 246 -11.20 3.19 13.73
N ALA A 247 -11.75 3.54 12.57
CA ALA A 247 -11.37 4.76 11.87
C ALA A 247 -11.54 6.00 12.77
N GLY A 248 -10.59 6.93 12.69
CA GLY A 248 -10.47 8.09 13.58
C GLY A 248 -9.68 7.80 14.85
N SER A 249 -9.09 6.61 14.99
CA SER A 249 -8.27 6.26 16.15
C SER A 249 -6.83 6.75 15.98
N GLY A 250 -6.21 7.13 17.10
CA GLY A 250 -4.81 7.52 17.13
C GLY A 250 -3.84 6.37 16.78
N CYS A 251 -2.58 6.74 16.62
CA CYS A 251 -1.49 5.82 16.29
C CYS A 251 -1.15 4.90 17.47
N VAL A 252 -0.89 3.63 17.19
CA VAL A 252 -0.54 2.61 18.19
C VAL A 252 0.82 1.97 17.95
N GLY A 253 1.55 1.72 19.05
CA GLY A 253 2.84 1.04 19.01
C GLY A 253 3.81 1.68 18.01
N CYS A 254 4.29 0.87 17.06
CA CYS A 254 5.27 1.30 16.06
C CYS A 254 4.73 2.40 15.12
N GLU A 255 3.41 2.57 15.01
CA GLU A 255 2.81 3.67 14.23
C GLU A 255 3.27 5.05 14.76
N SER A 256 3.46 5.19 16.07
CA SER A 256 3.90 6.44 16.71
C SER A 256 5.34 6.42 17.22
N THR A 257 5.93 5.24 17.46
CA THR A 257 7.26 5.14 18.09
C THR A 257 8.40 4.83 17.11
N CYS A 258 8.11 4.25 15.94
CA CYS A 258 9.15 3.85 15.00
C CYS A 258 9.65 5.01 14.15
N THR A 259 10.99 5.12 14.08
CA THR A 259 11.69 6.17 13.32
C THR A 259 12.53 5.54 12.21
N ALA A 260 12.39 5.99 10.96
CA ALA A 260 13.09 5.40 9.80
C ALA A 260 14.60 5.27 10.06
N GLY A 261 15.18 4.12 9.70
CA GLY A 261 16.58 3.78 9.96
C GLY A 261 16.86 3.17 11.33
N SER A 262 15.84 2.99 12.20
CA SER A 262 16.03 2.33 13.50
C SER A 262 16.32 0.84 13.33
N GLY A 263 17.42 0.35 13.89
CA GLY A 263 17.76 -1.07 13.89
C GLY A 263 19.27 -1.32 13.79
N PRO A 264 19.71 -2.59 13.89
CA PRO A 264 21.09 -2.96 13.61
C PRO A 264 21.50 -2.57 12.18
N THR A 265 22.77 -2.19 11.98
CA THR A 265 23.31 -1.88 10.65
C THR A 265 23.02 -3.01 9.66
N GLY A 266 22.40 -2.68 8.53
CA GLY A 266 22.02 -3.63 7.49
C GLY A 266 20.56 -4.12 7.54
N THR A 267 19.74 -3.68 8.50
CA THR A 267 18.28 -3.97 8.49
C THR A 267 17.50 -2.96 7.67
N ALA A 268 17.80 -1.67 7.74
CA ALA A 268 17.17 -0.66 6.88
C ALA A 268 17.98 -0.50 5.59
N SER A 269 17.48 -1.07 4.48
CA SER A 269 18.03 -0.84 3.14
C SER A 269 16.90 -0.40 2.21
N SER A 270 17.14 0.69 1.48
CA SER A 270 16.33 1.07 0.34
C SER A 270 16.56 0.03 -0.75
N VAL A 271 15.61 -0.89 -0.91
CA VAL A 271 15.58 -1.72 -2.12
C VAL A 271 15.16 -0.77 -3.25
N PRO A 272 15.99 -0.58 -4.29
CA PRO A 272 15.57 0.19 -5.45
C PRO A 272 14.27 -0.42 -5.97
N GLN A 273 13.28 0.41 -6.28
CA GLN A 273 12.09 -0.07 -6.98
C GLN A 273 12.57 -0.89 -8.19
N PRO A 274 12.01 -2.08 -8.43
CA PRO A 274 12.48 -2.92 -9.51
C PRO A 274 12.50 -2.09 -10.81
N SER A 275 13.71 -1.90 -11.34
CA SER A 275 13.94 -1.22 -12.61
C SER A 275 14.35 -2.30 -13.59
N THR A 276 13.54 -2.51 -14.62
CA THR A 276 13.93 -3.41 -15.69
C THR A 276 14.97 -2.67 -16.54
N THR A 277 16.23 -3.03 -16.31
CA THR A 277 17.46 -2.70 -17.06
C THR A 277 18.28 -1.52 -16.53
N GLY A 278 19.47 -1.87 -16.04
CA GLY A 278 20.54 -0.96 -15.65
C GLY A 278 21.02 -0.12 -16.84
N GLY A 279 21.49 1.08 -16.49
CA GLY A 279 21.91 2.10 -17.44
C GLY A 279 23.02 1.62 -18.39
N LEU A 280 22.69 1.55 -19.67
CA LEU A 280 23.59 1.56 -20.82
C LEU A 280 22.85 2.22 -21.99
N PRO A 281 23.56 2.79 -22.99
CA PRO A 281 22.93 3.31 -24.20
C PRO A 281 22.14 2.19 -24.90
N GLY A 282 20.82 2.36 -25.03
CA GLY A 282 19.91 1.36 -25.63
C GLY A 282 19.00 0.63 -24.65
N CYS A 283 18.93 1.03 -23.38
CA CYS A 283 18.02 0.41 -22.42
C CYS A 283 16.55 0.81 -22.63
N THR A 284 15.64 -0.14 -22.40
CA THR A 284 14.18 0.01 -22.59
C THR A 284 13.43 -0.34 -21.31
N VAL A 285 12.45 0.48 -20.94
CA VAL A 285 11.58 0.30 -19.77
C VAL A 285 10.36 -0.53 -20.16
N ALA A 286 10.08 -1.62 -19.43
CA ALA A 286 8.89 -2.43 -19.66
C ALA A 286 7.60 -1.60 -19.46
N LYS A 287 6.48 -2.07 -20.03
CA LYS A 287 5.17 -1.48 -19.73
C LYS A 287 4.95 -1.46 -18.22
N TYR A 288 4.45 -0.35 -17.72
CA TYR A 288 4.29 -0.01 -16.31
C TYR A 288 5.57 0.31 -15.52
N GLY A 289 6.75 0.29 -16.14
CA GLY A 289 7.97 0.76 -15.48
C GLY A 289 8.09 2.29 -15.46
N GLN A 290 8.81 2.82 -14.47
CA GLN A 290 9.15 4.25 -14.42
C GLN A 290 10.09 4.63 -15.58
N CYS A 291 9.76 5.68 -16.31
CA CYS A 291 10.53 6.18 -17.45
C CYS A 291 10.93 7.66 -17.30
N GLY A 292 10.61 8.28 -16.18
CA GLY A 292 10.92 9.67 -15.91
C GLY A 292 10.42 10.12 -14.54
N GLY A 293 10.75 11.36 -14.20
CA GLY A 293 10.41 11.95 -12.90
C GLY A 293 11.56 12.78 -12.33
N THR A 294 11.23 13.68 -11.40
CA THR A 294 12.24 14.42 -10.64
C THR A 294 13.21 13.46 -9.96
N GLY A 295 14.50 13.57 -10.28
CA GLY A 295 15.56 12.71 -9.73
C GLY A 295 15.71 11.34 -10.38
N TRP A 296 14.92 11.01 -11.41
CA TRP A 296 15.06 9.77 -12.16
C TRP A 296 16.35 9.76 -12.99
N THR A 297 17.19 8.76 -12.77
CA THR A 297 18.46 8.55 -13.50
C THR A 297 18.45 7.26 -14.35
N GLY A 298 17.31 6.56 -14.39
CA GLY A 298 17.15 5.33 -15.17
C GLY A 298 16.77 5.58 -16.62
N CYS A 299 16.37 4.50 -17.31
CA CYS A 299 16.00 4.54 -18.72
C CYS A 299 14.76 5.40 -18.96
N THR A 300 14.71 6.08 -20.11
CA THR A 300 13.59 6.97 -20.49
C THR A 300 12.82 6.48 -21.72
N THR A 301 13.37 5.48 -22.43
CA THR A 301 12.73 4.88 -23.60
C THR A 301 11.89 3.70 -23.18
N CYS A 302 10.61 3.70 -23.56
CA CYS A 302 9.71 2.59 -23.28
C CYS A 302 9.85 1.43 -24.28
N ALA A 303 9.56 0.22 -23.84
CA ALA A 303 9.49 -0.95 -24.69
C ALA A 303 8.46 -0.74 -25.81
N SER A 304 8.69 -1.38 -26.96
CA SER A 304 7.83 -1.25 -28.15
C SER A 304 6.35 -1.45 -27.80
N GLY A 305 5.51 -0.53 -28.28
CA GLY A 305 4.07 -0.54 -28.00
C GLY A 305 3.65 0.21 -26.73
N SER A 306 4.57 0.90 -26.05
CA SER A 306 4.27 1.81 -24.94
C SER A 306 5.02 3.13 -25.06
N THR A 307 4.52 4.17 -24.40
CA THR A 307 5.10 5.52 -24.42
C THR A 307 5.27 6.04 -23.00
N CYS A 308 6.25 6.92 -22.78
CA CYS A 308 6.48 7.49 -21.45
C CYS A 308 5.42 8.55 -21.16
N GLN A 309 4.47 8.23 -20.30
CA GLN A 309 3.32 9.07 -19.96
C GLN A 309 3.50 9.70 -18.58
N ALA A 310 3.02 10.93 -18.43
CA ALA A 310 2.96 11.60 -17.14
C ALA A 310 1.87 10.94 -16.28
N VAL A 311 2.26 10.39 -15.13
CA VAL A 311 1.33 9.83 -14.14
C VAL A 311 1.15 10.81 -12.97
N SER A 312 2.25 11.36 -12.46
CA SER A 312 2.24 12.39 -11.41
C SER A 312 3.37 13.39 -11.65
N ALA A 313 3.29 14.13 -12.76
CA ALA A 313 4.30 15.12 -13.13
C ALA A 313 4.47 16.22 -12.05
N PRO A 314 5.70 16.73 -11.83
CA PRO A 314 6.96 16.35 -12.48
C PRO A 314 7.63 15.10 -11.87
N TYR A 315 7.05 14.46 -10.85
CA TYR A 315 7.72 13.48 -10.01
C TYR A 315 7.76 12.06 -10.58
N TYR A 316 6.73 11.64 -11.31
CA TYR A 316 6.62 10.26 -11.78
C TYR A 316 6.03 10.16 -13.19
N TYR A 317 6.75 9.47 -14.07
CA TYR A 317 6.34 9.13 -15.44
C TYR A 317 6.50 7.62 -15.64
N GLN A 318 5.59 7.01 -16.39
CA GLN A 318 5.50 5.56 -16.55
C GLN A 318 5.29 5.17 -18.02
N CYS A 319 5.84 4.04 -18.43
CA CYS A 319 5.50 3.46 -19.73
C CYS A 319 4.08 2.91 -19.75
N ALA A 320 3.20 3.48 -20.59
CA ALA A 320 1.82 3.03 -20.78
C ALA A 320 1.46 2.86 -22.26
#